data_AF-A0A7Y0SKA9-F1
#
_entry.id   AF-A0A7Y0SKA9-F1
#
_cell.length_a   1.000
_cell.length_b   1.000
_cell.length_c   1.000
_cell.angle_alpha   90.00
_cell.angle_beta   90.00
_cell.angle_gamma   90.00
#
_symmetry.space_group_name_H-M   'P 1'
#
loop_
_entity.id
_entity.type
_entity.pdbx_description
1 polymer ?
#
loop_
_entity_poly.entity_id
_entity_poly.type
_entity_poly.pdbx_seq_one_letter_code
_entity_poly.pdbx_strand_id
1 'polypeptide(L)' 'VVLERTVRELNGESCIELEDIPPTKKQIVCSRSFGIKVTQFELLREAVCEYATRATEKLRKEQRQAKVMTVFIRTS' A
#
# COMPACT_ATOMS: atom_id res chain seq x y z
N VAL A 1 13.41 -2.99 19.18
CA VAL A 1 12.16 -3.60 19.70
C VAL A 1 11.09 -2.51 19.73
N VAL A 2 9.86 -2.77 19.26
CA VAL A 2 8.81 -1.73 19.18
C VAL A 2 8.33 -1.30 20.57
N LEU A 3 8.10 -2.26 21.47
CA LEU A 3 7.62 -2.02 22.83
C LEU A 3 8.55 -1.11 23.65
N GLU A 4 9.86 -1.35 23.58
CA GLU A 4 10.88 -0.55 24.26
C GLU A 4 10.83 0.93 23.84
N ARG A 5 10.65 1.19 22.54
CA ARG A 5 10.55 2.56 22.01
C ARG A 5 9.28 3.25 22.47
N THR A 6 8.16 2.53 22.50
CA THR A 6 6.88 3.07 23.00
C THR A 6 6.98 3.48 24.46
N VAL A 7 7.66 2.69 25.31
CA VAL A 7 7.84 3.04 26.73
C VAL A 7 8.69 4.31 26.88
N ARG A 8 9.76 4.45 26.09
CA ARG A 8 10.62 5.65 26.12
C ARG A 8 9.89 6.90 25.64
N GLU A 9 9.10 6.82 24.57
CA GLU A 9 8.27 7.95 24.10
C GLU A 9 7.25 8.39 25.14
N LEU A 10 6.58 7.45 25.81
CA LEU A 10 5.64 7.78 26.89
C LEU A 10 6.31 8.44 28.10
N ASN A 11 7.60 8.20 28.31
CA ASN A 11 8.41 8.88 29.32
C ASN A 11 9.01 10.22 28.83
N GLY A 12 8.60 10.70 27.65
CA GLY A 12 9.02 11.99 27.10
C GLY A 12 10.31 11.95 26.27
N GLU A 13 10.88 10.77 26.01
CA GLU A 13 12.04 10.62 25.12
C GLU A 13 11.58 10.48 23.67
N SER A 14 11.81 11.49 22.84
CA SER A 14 11.56 11.41 21.40
C SER A 14 12.39 10.27 20.79
N CYS A 15 11.74 9.17 20.40
CA CYS A 15 12.40 8.02 19.78
C CYS A 15 12.28 7.99 18.25
N ILE A 16 11.40 8.83 17.69
CA ILE A 16 11.17 8.99 16.26
C ILE A 16 11.29 10.48 15.95
N GLU A 17 12.33 10.84 15.20
CA GLU A 17 12.47 12.20 14.67
C GLU A 17 11.33 12.50 13.69
N LEU A 18 10.79 13.71 13.78
CA LEU A 18 9.84 14.19 12.79
C LEU A 18 10.57 14.40 11.47
N GLU A 19 10.17 13.67 10.43
CA GLU A 19 10.73 13.83 9.10
C GLU A 19 10.18 15.12 8.46
N ASP A 20 11.05 16.10 8.22
CA ASP A 20 10.69 17.35 7.52
C ASP A 20 10.28 17.09 6.06
N ILE A 21 10.83 16.05 5.44
CA ILE A 21 10.53 15.63 4.07
C ILE A 21 10.30 14.12 4.06
N PRO A 22 9.11 13.65 3.66
CA PRO A 22 8.83 12.22 3.63
C PRO A 22 9.74 11.53 2.61
N PRO A 23 10.31 10.36 2.94
CA PRO A 23 11.19 9.61 2.06
C PRO A 23 10.44 9.16 0.80
N THR A 24 11.21 8.90 -0.26
CA THR A 24 10.64 8.39 -1.51
C THR A 24 9.90 7.07 -1.25
N LYS A 25 8.67 6.96 -1.74
CA LYS A 25 7.86 5.75 -1.61
C LYS A 25 8.59 4.55 -2.19
N LYS A 26 8.70 3.49 -1.39
CA LYS A 26 9.29 2.21 -1.81
C LYS A 26 8.33 1.32 -2.60
N GLN A 27 7.03 1.59 -2.50
CA GLN A 27 5.97 0.81 -3.14
C GLN A 27 4.72 1.65 -3.38
N ILE A 28 3.93 1.26 -4.40
CA ILE A 28 2.60 1.80 -4.68
C ILE A 28 1.61 0.64 -4.60
N VAL A 29 0.58 0.80 -3.78
CA VAL A 29 -0.44 -0.23 -3.54
C VAL A 29 -1.82 0.34 -3.82
N CYS A 30 -2.62 -0.43 -4.57
CA CYS A 30 -4.05 -0.23 -4.74
C CYS A 30 -4.76 -1.49 -4.26
N SER A 31 -5.32 -1.44 -3.06
CA SER A 31 -6.08 -2.53 -2.46
C SER A 31 -7.48 -2.05 -2.06
N ARG A 32 -8.46 -2.91 -2.29
CA ARG A 32 -9.88 -2.69 -2.02
C ARG A 32 -10.52 -4.02 -1.61
N SER A 33 -11.45 -3.96 -0.67
CA SER A 33 -12.35 -5.07 -0.37
C SER A 33 -13.56 -5.01 -1.31
N PHE A 34 -14.06 -6.17 -1.70
CA PHE A 34 -15.31 -6.25 -2.46
C PHE A 34 -16.50 -6.17 -1.50
N GLY A 35 -17.52 -5.40 -1.85
CA GLY A 35 -18.76 -5.28 -1.05
C GLY A 35 -19.60 -6.55 -1.05
N ILE A 36 -19.42 -7.40 -2.06
CA ILE A 36 -20.04 -8.72 -2.18
C ILE A 36 -18.98 -9.74 -2.62
N LYS A 37 -19.23 -11.02 -2.35
CA LYS A 37 -18.34 -12.10 -2.79
C LYS A 37 -18.32 -12.17 -4.31
N VAL A 38 -17.13 -12.00 -4.90
CA VAL A 38 -16.92 -12.19 -6.34
C VAL A 38 -16.69 -13.66 -6.61
N THR A 39 -17.55 -14.27 -7.42
CA THR A 39 -17.48 -15.70 -7.78
C THR A 39 -17.22 -15.93 -9.27
N GLN A 40 -17.38 -14.89 -10.09
CA GLN A 40 -17.17 -14.96 -11.54
C GLN A 40 -15.78 -14.42 -11.90
N PHE A 41 -15.10 -15.15 -12.79
CA PHE A 41 -13.75 -14.78 -13.23
C PHE A 41 -13.72 -13.42 -13.95
N GLU A 42 -14.71 -13.12 -14.80
CA GLU A 42 -14.72 -11.85 -15.56
C GLU A 42 -14.80 -10.63 -14.63
N LEU A 43 -15.67 -10.68 -13.61
CA LEU A 43 -15.76 -9.60 -12.62
C LEU A 43 -14.44 -9.41 -11.86
N LEU A 44 -13.76 -10.50 -11.53
CA LEU A 44 -12.45 -10.44 -10.88
C LEU A 44 -11.39 -9.86 -11.82
N ARG A 45 -11.39 -10.27 -13.10
CA ARG A 45 -10.47 -9.78 -14.13
C ARG A 45 -10.63 -8.27 -14.33
N GLU A 46 -11.86 -7.78 -14.45
CA GLU A 46 -12.15 -6.36 -14.58
C GLU A 46 -11.64 -5.56 -13.38
N ALA A 47 -11.89 -6.04 -12.16
CA ALA A 47 -11.40 -5.39 -10.94
C ALA A 47 -9.87 -5.34 -10.89
N VAL A 48 -9.18 -6.43 -11.25
CA VAL A 48 -7.71 -6.46 -11.30
C VAL A 48 -7.17 -5.48 -12.34
N CYS A 49 -7.78 -5.42 -13.54
CA CYS A 49 -7.40 -4.47 -14.58
C CYS A 49 -7.56 -3.02 -14.11
N GLU A 50 -8.68 -2.69 -13.46
CA GLU A 50 -8.91 -1.36 -12.89
C GLU A 50 -7.84 -1.02 -11.84
N TYR A 51 -7.58 -1.92 -10.88
CA TYR A 51 -6.63 -1.65 -9.80
C TYR A 51 -5.19 -1.54 -10.30
N ALA A 52 -4.79 -2.36 -11.28
CA ALA A 52 -3.50 -2.25 -11.95
C ALA A 52 -3.36 -0.90 -12.69
N THR A 53 -4.43 -0.47 -13.36
CA THR A 53 -4.47 0.84 -14.05
C THR A 53 -4.30 1.98 -13.04
N ARG A 54 -5.07 1.97 -11.95
CA ARG A 54 -4.97 2.97 -10.87
C ARG A 54 -3.60 2.99 -10.21
N ALA A 55 -2.98 1.83 -9.97
CA ALA A 55 -1.63 1.75 -9.42
C ALA A 55 -0.60 2.38 -10.38
N THR A 56 -0.73 2.10 -11.67
CA THR A 56 0.14 2.64 -12.71
C THR A 56 -0.06 4.14 -12.92
N GLU A 57 -1.29 4.65 -12.83
CA GLU A 57 -1.58 6.09 -12.84
C GLU A 57 -0.83 6.82 -11.72
N LYS A 58 -0.85 6.27 -10.50
CA LYS A 58 -0.11 6.83 -9.36
C LYS A 58 1.40 6.79 -9.60
N LEU A 59 1.92 5.67 -10.12
CA LEU A 59 3.33 5.50 -10.45
C LEU A 59 3.81 6.55 -11.47
N ARG A 60 3.02 6.79 -12.53
CA ARG A 60 3.33 7.78 -13.56
C ARG A 60 3.24 9.21 -13.05
N LYS A 61 2.26 9.52 -12.19
CA LYS A 61 2.17 10.84 -11.54
C LYS A 61 3.39 11.17 -10.69
N GLU A 62 4.01 10.15 -10.09
CA GLU A 62 5.25 10.29 -9.33
C GLU A 62 6.51 10.20 -10.21
N GLN A 63 6.36 10.10 -11.54
CA GLN A 63 7.45 9.94 -12.52
C GLN A 63 8.40 8.77 -12.19
N ARG A 64 7.84 7.67 -11.68
CA ARG A 64 8.60 6.47 -11.28
C ARG A 64 8.34 5.30 -12.23
N GLN A 65 9.14 4.24 -12.06
CA GLN A 65 9.02 2.98 -12.77
C GLN A 65 9.09 1.83 -11.77
N ALA A 66 8.44 0.70 -12.08
CA ALA A 66 8.45 -0.50 -11.26
C ALA A 66 8.99 -1.68 -12.07
N LYS A 67 9.86 -2.49 -11.46
CA LYS A 67 10.39 -3.73 -12.09
C LYS A 67 9.45 -4.92 -11.93
N VAL A 68 8.60 -4.89 -10.90
CA VAL A 68 7.72 -6.00 -10.52
C VAL A 68 6.34 -5.44 -10.21
N MET A 69 5.31 -6.15 -10.68
CA MET A 69 3.92 -5.92 -10.28
C MET A 69 3.38 -7.20 -9.64
N THR A 70 2.78 -7.06 -8.47
CA THR A 70 2.22 -8.19 -7.70
C THR A 70 0.73 -8.00 -7.54
N VAL A 71 -0.04 -9.05 -7.83
CA VAL A 71 -1.48 -9.12 -7.59
C VAL A 71 -1.70 -10.16 -6.50
N PHE A 72 -2.48 -9.81 -5.48
CA PHE A 72 -2.88 -10.73 -4.41
C PHE A 72 -4.39 -10.72 -4.24
N ILE A 73 -4.96 -11.88 -3.93
CA ILE A 73 -6.39 -12.07 -3.70
C ILE A 73 -6.54 -12.80 -2.37
N ARG A 74 -7.42 -12.28 -1.50
CA ARG A 74 -7.74 -12.90 -0.22
C ARG A 74 -9.19 -13.38 -0.27
N THR A 75 -9.38 -14.66 0.01
CA THR A 75 -10.71 -15.30 0.13
C THR A 75 -11.02 -15.60 1.60
N SER A 76 -12.32 -15.64 1.92
CA SER A 76 -12.84 -16.11 3.21
C SER A 76 -12.88 -17.63 3.27
#